data_AF-A0A1Q7R632-F1
#
_entry.id   AF-A0A1Q7R632-F1
#
_cell.length_a   1.000
_cell.length_b   1.000
_cell.length_c   1.000
_cell.angle_alpha   90.00
_cell.angle_beta   90.00
_cell.angle_gamma   90.00
#
_symmetry.space_group_name_H-M   'P 1'
#
loop_
_entity.id
_entity.type
_entity.pdbx_description
1 polymer ?
#
loop_
_entity_poly.entity_id
_entity_poly.type
_entity_poly.pdbx_seq_one_letter_code
_entity_poly.pdbx_strand_id
1 'polypeptide(L)'
;MDLEQALACYRAALAADLAGSAAHGVRLRLARWEKRAARWEAARALWEVARQRAGFDREPWEELAKLHEHRARDLAAARGVTGEALALARGAVVPERVIAALEHRLARLERRLARRV
;
A
#
# COMPACT_ATOMS: atom_id res chain seq x y z
N MET A 1 -3.37 -19.75 20.50
CA MET A 1 -3.68 -19.63 19.06
C MET A 1 -2.38 -19.52 18.29
N ASP A 2 -2.21 -20.37 17.28
CA ASP A 2 -1.10 -20.26 16.33
C ASP A 2 -1.33 -19.05 15.38
N LEU A 3 -0.25 -18.42 14.92
CA LEU A 3 -0.29 -17.28 14.02
C LEU A 3 -1.02 -17.64 12.72
N GLU A 4 -0.72 -18.78 12.11
CA GLU A 4 -1.36 -19.19 10.85
C GLU A 4 -2.87 -19.39 11.04
N GLN A 5 -3.30 -19.89 12.21
CA GLN A 5 -4.72 -20.00 12.53
C GLN A 5 -5.40 -18.64 12.67
N ALA A 6 -4.73 -17.65 13.29
CA ALA A 6 -5.24 -16.28 13.34
C ALA A 6 -5.33 -15.63 11.94
N LEU A 7 -4.35 -15.88 11.06
CA LEU A 7 -4.38 -15.40 9.67
C LEU A 7 -5.50 -16.07 8.86
N ALA A 8 -5.75 -17.37 9.08
CA ALA A 8 -6.87 -18.07 8.47
C ALA A 8 -8.21 -17.46 8.87
N CYS A 9 -8.40 -17.12 10.15
CA CYS A 9 -9.59 -16.40 10.62
C CYS A 9 -9.76 -15.04 9.93
N TYR A 10 -8.68 -14.28 9.74
CA TYR A 10 -8.75 -13.00 9.01
C TYR A 10 -9.13 -13.18 7.54
N ARG A 11 -8.58 -14.19 6.85
CA ARG A 11 -8.95 -14.50 5.46
C ARG A 11 -10.41 -14.92 5.37
N ALA A 12 -10.87 -15.78 6.28
CA ALA A 12 -12.27 -16.20 6.34
C ALA A 12 -13.22 -15.03 6.59
N ALA A 13 -12.88 -14.13 7.53
CA ALA A 13 -13.70 -12.95 7.80
C ALA A 13 -13.82 -12.02 6.57
N LEU A 14 -12.71 -11.79 5.85
CA LEU A 14 -12.73 -11.00 4.61
C LEU A 14 -13.54 -11.68 3.50
N ALA A 15 -13.58 -13.01 3.45
CA ALA A 15 -14.39 -13.76 2.48
C ALA A 15 -15.88 -13.81 2.84
N ALA A 16 -16.21 -13.74 4.13
CA ALA A 16 -17.57 -13.84 4.66
C ALA A 16 -18.30 -12.49 4.80
N ASP A 17 -17.93 -11.50 3.98
CA ASP A 17 -18.57 -10.17 3.91
C ASP A 17 -18.20 -9.16 5.01
N LEU A 18 -17.03 -9.32 5.66
CA LEU A 18 -16.48 -8.22 6.46
C LEU A 18 -16.20 -7.01 5.55
N ALA A 19 -16.90 -5.90 5.81
CA ALA A 19 -16.85 -4.68 5.01
C ALA A 19 -16.36 -3.44 5.80
N GLY A 20 -16.20 -2.33 5.08
CA GLY A 20 -15.89 -1.02 5.66
C GLY A 20 -14.54 -0.94 6.38
N SER A 21 -14.48 -0.09 7.41
CA SER A 21 -13.26 0.21 8.17
C SER A 21 -12.67 -1.01 8.88
N ALA A 22 -13.51 -1.93 9.36
CA ALA A 22 -13.05 -3.17 10.00
C ALA A 22 -12.30 -4.06 9.00
N ALA A 23 -12.89 -4.25 7.81
CA ALA A 23 -12.25 -4.99 6.72
C ALA A 23 -10.93 -4.35 6.29
N HIS A 24 -10.88 -3.01 6.21
CA HIS A 24 -9.67 -2.28 5.90
C HIS A 24 -8.55 -2.56 6.91
N GLY A 25 -8.84 -2.44 8.21
CA GLY A 25 -7.87 -2.74 9.27
C GLY A 25 -7.38 -4.19 9.23
N VAL A 26 -8.26 -5.15 8.96
CA VAL A 26 -7.90 -6.56 8.79
C VAL A 26 -6.99 -6.76 7.57
N ARG A 27 -7.30 -6.14 6.43
CA ARG A 27 -6.45 -6.20 5.22
C ARG A 27 -5.04 -5.69 5.48
N LEU A 28 -4.90 -4.52 6.13
CA LEU A 28 -3.58 -3.97 6.45
C LEU A 28 -2.79 -4.86 7.40
N ARG A 29 -3.45 -5.45 8.40
CA ARG A 29 -2.80 -6.38 9.33
C ARG A 29 -2.35 -7.64 8.61
N LEU A 30 -3.20 -8.24 7.78
CA LEU A 30 -2.87 -9.41 7.00
C LEU A 30 -1.72 -9.11 6.02
N ALA A 31 -1.75 -7.98 5.32
CA ALA A 31 -0.70 -7.59 4.38
C ALA A 31 0.68 -7.45 5.05
N ARG A 32 0.73 -6.87 6.27
CA ARG A 32 1.96 -6.80 7.07
C ARG A 32 2.53 -8.18 7.43
N TRP A 33 1.66 -9.15 7.70
CA TRP A 33 2.07 -10.53 7.98
C TRP A 33 2.54 -11.26 6.73
N GLU A 34 1.80 -11.17 5.62
CA GLU A 34 2.22 -11.74 4.33
C GLU A 34 3.58 -11.18 3.89
N LYS A 35 3.79 -9.87 4.07
CA LYS A 35 5.09 -9.21 3.84
C LYS A 35 6.20 -9.82 4.69
N ARG A 36 5.96 -10.00 6.00
CA ARG A 36 6.94 -10.60 6.93
C ARG A 36 7.25 -12.06 6.58
N ALA A 37 6.27 -12.80 6.09
CA ALA A 37 6.41 -14.17 5.62
C ALA A 37 7.00 -14.28 4.19
N ALA A 38 7.46 -13.17 3.62
CA ALA A 38 7.98 -13.10 2.25
C ALA A 38 6.98 -13.56 1.15
N ARG A 39 5.67 -13.48 1.42
CA ARG A 39 4.58 -13.75 0.47
C ARG A 39 4.14 -12.45 -0.21
N TRP A 40 5.02 -11.91 -1.05
CA TRP A 40 4.92 -10.55 -1.58
C TRP A 40 3.70 -10.32 -2.47
N GLU A 41 3.33 -11.27 -3.32
CA GLU A 41 2.14 -11.15 -4.16
C GLU A 41 0.84 -11.14 -3.34
N ALA A 42 0.78 -11.93 -2.26
CA ALA A 42 -0.35 -11.91 -1.34
C ALA A 42 -0.46 -10.55 -0.61
N ALA A 43 0.66 -10.01 -0.12
CA ALA A 43 0.70 -8.68 0.47
C ALA A 43 0.28 -7.59 -0.54
N ARG A 44 0.77 -7.68 -1.77
CA ARG A 44 0.43 -6.78 -2.87
C ARG A 44 -1.08 -6.78 -3.12
N ALA A 45 -1.70 -7.94 -3.31
CA ALA A 45 -3.13 -8.05 -3.56
C ALA A 45 -3.96 -7.38 -2.44
N LEU A 46 -3.55 -7.53 -1.19
CA LEU A 46 -4.22 -6.90 -0.05
C LEU A 46 -4.08 -5.38 -0.06
N TRP A 47 -2.90 -4.84 -0.39
CA TRP A 47 -2.71 -3.39 -0.52
C TRP A 47 -3.44 -2.82 -1.73
N GLU A 48 -3.50 -3.54 -2.85
CA GLU A 48 -4.27 -3.15 -4.04
C GLU A 48 -5.75 -2.97 -3.74
N VAL A 49 -6.33 -3.86 -2.95
CA VAL A 49 -7.72 -3.70 -2.49
C VAL A 49 -7.81 -2.59 -1.44
N ALA A 50 -6.87 -2.52 -0.50
CA ALA A 50 -6.91 -1.54 0.58
C ALA A 50 -6.76 -0.09 0.08
N ARG A 51 -6.05 0.16 -1.01
CA ARG A 51 -5.92 1.51 -1.60
C ARG A 51 -7.20 2.03 -2.25
N GLN A 52 -8.15 1.15 -2.58
CA GLN A 52 -9.42 1.50 -3.23
C GLN A 52 -10.51 1.97 -2.25
N ARG A 53 -10.21 2.00 -0.94
CA ARG A 53 -11.19 2.41 0.08
C ARG A 53 -11.65 3.85 -0.12
N ALA A 54 -12.83 4.17 0.41
CA ALA A 54 -13.23 5.56 0.61
C ALA A 54 -12.32 6.26 1.64
N GLY A 55 -11.91 7.49 1.30
CA GLY A 55 -10.94 8.27 2.06
C GLY A 55 -9.49 7.86 1.81
N PHE A 56 -8.55 8.60 2.41
CA PHE A 56 -7.12 8.38 2.16
C PHE A 56 -6.46 7.62 3.32
N ASP A 57 -5.80 6.52 2.99
CA ASP A 57 -4.85 5.85 3.88
C ASP A 57 -3.50 5.74 3.18
N ARG A 58 -2.46 6.25 3.82
CA ARG A 58 -1.10 6.29 3.29
C ARG A 58 -0.47 4.90 3.17
N GLU A 59 -0.77 3.95 4.07
CA GLU A 59 -0.03 2.69 4.19
C GLU A 59 -0.02 1.86 2.89
N PRO A 60 -1.17 1.59 2.24
CA PRO A 60 -1.20 0.82 0.98
C PRO A 60 -0.35 1.43 -0.13
N TRP A 61 -0.46 2.75 -0.32
CA TRP A 61 0.27 3.47 -1.38
C TRP A 61 1.78 3.39 -1.18
N GLU A 62 2.25 3.57 0.04
CA GLU A 62 3.68 3.51 0.34
C GLU A 62 4.26 2.11 0.19
N GLU A 63 3.54 1.10 0.64
CA GLU A 63 4.01 -0.28 0.55
C GLU A 63 4.02 -0.77 -0.92
N LEU A 64 3.03 -0.40 -1.73
CA LEU A 64 3.03 -0.66 -3.18
C LEU A 64 4.19 0.05 -3.88
N ALA A 65 4.42 1.33 -3.58
CA ALA A 65 5.55 2.07 -4.15
C ALA A 65 6.90 1.44 -3.77
N LYS A 66 7.07 1.00 -2.52
CA LYS A 66 8.26 0.27 -2.04
C LYS A 66 8.42 -1.08 -2.75
N LEU A 67 7.33 -1.82 -2.95
CA LEU A 67 7.35 -3.11 -3.62
C LEU A 67 7.86 -2.96 -5.06
N HIS A 68 7.31 -2.00 -5.81
CA HIS A 68 7.77 -1.69 -7.16
C HIS A 68 9.24 -1.23 -7.19
N GLU A 69 9.60 -0.29 -6.30
CA GLU A 69 10.94 0.32 -6.27
C GLU A 69 12.05 -0.69 -5.88
N HIS A 70 11.81 -1.51 -4.85
CA HIS A 70 12.83 -2.36 -4.26
C HIS A 70 12.81 -3.78 -4.80
N ARG A 71 11.62 -4.35 -5.03
CA ARG A 71 11.51 -5.75 -5.44
C ARG A 71 11.41 -5.92 -6.94
N ALA A 72 10.46 -5.24 -7.59
CA ALA A 72 10.31 -5.31 -9.04
C ALA A 72 11.41 -4.52 -9.78
N ARG A 73 12.13 -3.64 -9.07
CA ARG A 73 13.11 -2.69 -9.62
C ARG A 73 12.51 -1.76 -10.69
N ASP A 74 11.19 -1.64 -10.66
CA ASP A 74 10.37 -0.84 -11.56
C ASP A 74 10.11 0.53 -10.94
N LEU A 75 10.96 1.48 -11.31
CA LEU A 75 10.82 2.86 -10.84
C LEU A 75 9.64 3.58 -11.48
N ALA A 76 9.22 3.17 -12.68
CA ALA A 76 8.11 3.81 -13.39
C ALA A 76 6.78 3.48 -12.68
N ALA A 77 6.56 2.21 -12.34
CA ALA A 77 5.40 1.79 -11.54
C ALA A 77 5.42 2.42 -10.14
N ALA A 78 6.58 2.45 -9.46
CA ALA A 78 6.69 3.12 -8.17
C ALA A 78 6.33 4.61 -8.24
N ARG A 79 6.75 5.29 -9.32
CA ARG A 79 6.44 6.69 -9.59
C ARG A 79 4.95 6.89 -9.86
N GLY A 80 4.34 6.02 -10.67
CA GLY A 80 2.90 6.03 -10.95
C GLY A 80 2.06 5.91 -9.67
N VAL A 81 2.33 4.89 -8.85
CA VAL A 81 1.63 4.67 -7.57
C VAL A 81 1.79 5.87 -6.63
N THR A 82 2.99 6.44 -6.52
CA THR A 82 3.24 7.60 -5.65
C THR A 82 2.52 8.85 -6.17
N GLY A 83 2.47 9.06 -7.49
CA GLY A 83 1.77 10.19 -8.11
C GLY A 83 0.25 10.11 -7.94
N GLU A 84 -0.33 8.92 -8.12
CA GLU A 84 -1.75 8.67 -7.87
C GLU A 84 -2.12 8.92 -6.40
N ALA A 85 -1.29 8.43 -5.48
CA ALA A 85 -1.45 8.69 -4.05
C ALA A 85 -1.44 10.19 -3.73
N LEU A 86 -0.51 10.96 -4.33
CA LEU A 86 -0.41 12.40 -4.12
C LEU A 86 -1.64 13.14 -4.65
N ALA A 87 -2.14 12.76 -5.83
CA ALA A 87 -3.34 13.36 -6.41
C ALA A 87 -4.56 13.15 -5.49
N LEU A 88 -4.76 11.93 -4.99
CA LEU A 88 -5.82 11.61 -4.05
C LEU A 88 -5.65 12.31 -2.69
N ALA A 89 -4.43 12.36 -2.18
CA ALA A 89 -4.12 13.03 -0.91
C ALA A 89 -4.46 14.52 -0.95
N ARG A 90 -4.16 15.21 -2.06
CA ARG A 90 -4.49 16.63 -2.25
C ARG A 90 -6.00 16.90 -2.32
N GLY A 91 -6.79 15.92 -2.77
CA GLY A 91 -8.25 15.99 -2.78
C GLY A 91 -8.92 15.57 -1.47
N ALA A 92 -8.15 15.12 -0.47
CA ALA A 92 -8.65 14.61 0.79
C ALA A 92 -8.20 15.50 1.96
N VAL A 93 -8.94 15.41 3.08
CA VAL A 93 -8.53 16.05 4.34
C VAL A 93 -7.46 15.17 5.00
N VAL A 94 -6.19 15.45 4.69
CA VAL A 94 -5.03 14.75 5.26
C VAL A 94 -4.04 15.74 5.87
N PRO A 95 -3.21 15.32 6.85
CA PRO A 95 -2.17 16.18 7.39
C PRO A 95 -1.14 16.59 6.33
N GLU A 96 -0.69 17.84 6.34
CA GLU A 96 0.31 18.39 5.39
C GLU A 96 1.58 17.53 5.31
N ARG A 97 2.04 16.99 6.45
CA ARG A 97 3.18 16.08 6.52
C ARG A 97 3.05 14.81 5.64
N VAL A 98 1.82 14.39 5.33
CA VAL A 98 1.54 13.25 4.44
C VAL A 98 1.78 13.68 2.98
N ILE A 99 1.27 14.84 2.60
CA ILE A 99 1.47 15.42 1.27
C ILE A 99 2.96 15.64 1.01
N ALA A 100 3.65 16.33 1.92
CA ALA A 100 5.08 16.58 1.83
C ALA A 100 5.92 15.28 1.71
N ALA A 101 5.53 14.22 2.42
CA ALA A 101 6.22 12.93 2.34
C ALA A 101 6.04 12.26 0.96
N LEU A 102 4.85 12.35 0.37
CA LEU A 102 4.57 11.82 -0.97
C LEU A 102 5.29 12.63 -2.04
N GLU A 103 5.29 13.96 -1.94
CA GLU A 103 6.05 14.85 -2.84
C GLU A 103 7.54 14.56 -2.80
N HIS A 104 8.12 14.43 -1.59
CA HIS A 104 9.52 14.07 -1.44
C HIS A 104 9.84 12.72 -2.09
N ARG A 105 8.96 11.73 -1.92
CA ARG A 105 9.13 10.41 -2.55
C ARG A 105 9.05 10.50 -4.07
N LEU A 106 8.06 11.21 -4.60
CA LEU A 106 7.84 11.39 -6.03
C LEU A 106 9.06 12.06 -6.68
N ALA A 107 9.52 13.17 -6.12
CA ALA A 107 10.70 13.89 -6.60
C ALA A 107 11.97 13.02 -6.57
N ARG A 108 12.14 12.17 -5.54
CA ARG A 108 13.25 11.21 -5.49
C ARG A 108 13.15 10.19 -6.62
N LEU A 109 11.98 9.63 -6.90
CA LEU A 109 11.77 8.64 -7.95
C LEU A 109 12.01 9.25 -9.34
N GLU A 110 11.51 10.46 -9.59
CA GLU A 110 11.70 11.18 -10.86
C GLU A 110 13.18 11.49 -11.12
N ARG A 111 13.93 11.96 -10.10
CA ARG A 111 15.39 12.13 -10.21
C ARG A 111 16.12 10.83 -10.53
N ARG A 112 15.68 9.70 -9.96
CA ARG A 112 16.29 8.38 -10.23
C ARG A 112 15.98 7.87 -11.63
N LEU A 113 14.76 8.11 -12.12
CA LEU A 113 14.36 7.78 -13.49
C LEU A 113 15.17 8.59 -14.51
N ALA A 114 15.31 9.90 -14.31
CA ALA A 114 16.08 10.77 -15.20
C ALA A 114 17.57 10.40 -15.29
N ARG A 115 18.13 9.76 -14.26
CA ARG A 115 19.53 9.27 -14.26
C ARG A 115 19.71 7.89 -14.89
N ARG A 116 18.63 7.19 -15.23
CA ARG A 116 18.65 5.86 -15.86
C ARG A 116 18.49 5.92 -17.38
N VAL A 117 18.04 7.06 -17.90
CA VAL A 117 18.07 7.40 -19.33
C VAL A 117 19.48 7.82 -19.68
#